data_AF-A0A2E1YU32-F1
#
_entry.id   AF-A0A2E1YU32-F1
#
_cell.length_a   1.000
_cell.length_b   1.000
_cell.length_c   1.000
_cell.angle_alpha   90.00
_cell.angle_beta   90.00
_cell.angle_gamma   90.00
#
_symmetry.space_group_name_H-M   'P 1'
#
loop_
_entity.id
_entity.type
_entity.pdbx_description
1 polymer ?
#
loop_
_entity_poly.entity_id
_entity_poly.type
_entity_poly.pdbx_seq_one_letter_code
_entity_poly.pdbx_strand_id
1 'polypeptide(L)'
;MPAIITDQLRVLSASNFLAGVSTSTNSYYSFIGLPNATDIASDWNTNTPDPIDNFDNYNDIYDTLISAKKINDTDVVRVIKKISWSSGTIFEMYRHDYNINNLSPQTNSPSLYNANFYVLNSDFRVYVCIFNGTNPTNNNKGIPSLEEPTHTDLQPRLESDGYIWKYLYTIKPSDIIKFDTEDYISIPNDYLTSDNNSDVRNVAVNGKIEVIVIEDTATASYQFNGTKNNVPIRGDGYDGEASVTFLNGKPTDVQVTNGGSNYTFGTLDLDSVVTGSGAEFSVIIPPQGGHGADVYQELGANKVLIYSRIENSDVTNPDFPIGNQFARIGIIKNPLINDTTNLLTSSSASGVYGLRLTGAATTTMNVQVNGDITQVIGVGSTAVGKIISYDPISKFMRYWQDRSVSTNNSVGDKPTFGYRLNRFTSEPNIGGSTNIIVTTTSGTETVEIDTSFTGLSTTINSQTYYFGQQLTKGLANPEIEKYSGEIIYIDNRPEVTRALNQREDIKIIVEF
;
A
#
# COMPACT_ATOMS: atom_id res chain seq x y z
N MET A 1 12.57 -13.96 -28.25
CA MET A 1 12.12 -12.61 -28.64
C MET A 1 12.56 -11.66 -27.54
N PRO A 2 13.38 -10.63 -27.80
CA PRO A 2 13.76 -9.65 -26.78
C PRO A 2 12.58 -8.68 -26.54
N ALA A 3 12.06 -8.64 -25.31
CA ALA A 3 10.98 -7.74 -24.89
C ALA A 3 11.16 -7.39 -23.40
N ILE A 4 10.73 -6.19 -23.00
CA ILE A 4 10.80 -5.71 -21.60
C ILE A 4 9.53 -4.91 -21.26
N ILE A 5 9.07 -5.04 -20.03
CA ILE A 5 8.06 -4.14 -19.45
C ILE A 5 8.79 -2.89 -18.98
N THR A 6 8.46 -1.75 -19.58
CA THR A 6 9.07 -0.48 -19.22
C THR A 6 8.56 -0.01 -17.87
N ASP A 7 9.39 0.72 -17.12
CA ASP A 7 8.96 1.29 -15.84
C ASP A 7 7.82 2.32 -16.01
N GLN A 8 7.67 2.92 -17.20
CA GLN A 8 6.55 3.80 -17.51
C GLN A 8 5.20 3.07 -17.51
N LEU A 9 5.16 1.81 -17.96
CA LEU A 9 3.93 1.00 -17.86
C LEU A 9 3.58 0.71 -16.39
N ARG A 10 4.60 0.55 -15.54
CA ARG A 10 4.42 0.32 -14.10
C ARG A 10 3.88 1.56 -13.39
N VAL A 11 4.46 2.73 -13.64
CA VAL A 11 3.98 4.04 -13.12
C VAL A 11 2.56 4.34 -13.61
N LEU A 12 2.26 4.01 -14.88
CA LEU A 12 0.91 4.14 -15.43
C LEU A 12 -0.09 3.20 -14.73
N SER A 13 0.30 1.96 -14.46
CA SER A 13 -0.55 0.97 -13.79
C SER A 13 -0.87 1.39 -12.35
N ALA A 14 0.13 1.90 -11.61
CA ALA A 14 -0.07 2.48 -10.30
C ALA A 14 -1.04 3.68 -10.33
N SER A 15 -0.93 4.54 -11.35
CA SER A 15 -1.84 5.68 -11.53
C SER A 15 -3.26 5.25 -11.87
N ASN A 16 -3.44 4.23 -12.71
CA ASN A 16 -4.75 3.67 -13.04
C ASN A 16 -5.42 3.03 -11.82
N PHE A 17 -4.65 2.32 -10.98
CA PHE A 17 -5.16 1.75 -9.74
C PHE A 17 -5.67 2.84 -8.79
N LEU A 18 -4.87 3.88 -8.56
CA LEU A 18 -5.26 5.02 -7.72
C LEU A 18 -6.51 5.74 -8.27
N ALA A 19 -6.53 5.99 -9.58
CA ALA A 19 -7.69 6.57 -10.24
C ALA A 19 -8.94 5.71 -10.02
N GLY A 20 -8.81 4.39 -10.14
CA GLY A 20 -9.87 3.42 -9.86
C GLY A 20 -10.46 3.57 -8.45
N VAL A 21 -9.62 3.68 -7.42
CA VAL A 21 -10.05 3.87 -6.01
C VAL A 21 -10.73 5.23 -5.80
N SER A 22 -10.26 6.29 -6.47
CA SER A 22 -10.83 7.63 -6.34
C SER A 22 -12.20 7.82 -7.02
N THR A 23 -12.60 6.89 -7.89
CA THR A 23 -13.89 6.98 -8.60
C THR A 23 -15.06 6.55 -7.71
N SER A 24 -16.24 7.15 -7.91
CA SER A 24 -17.48 6.69 -7.28
C SER A 24 -18.10 5.47 -7.98
N THR A 25 -17.56 5.07 -9.14
CA THR A 25 -18.02 3.90 -9.90
C THR A 25 -17.49 2.58 -9.35
N ASN A 26 -16.37 2.63 -8.63
CA ASN A 26 -15.81 1.49 -7.94
C ASN A 26 -15.92 1.67 -6.43
N SER A 27 -15.83 0.57 -5.69
CA SER A 27 -15.79 0.58 -4.23
C SER A 27 -14.77 -0.45 -3.77
N TYR A 28 -13.83 -0.05 -2.92
CA TYR A 28 -12.76 -0.91 -2.44
C TYR A 28 -12.91 -1.06 -0.93
N TYR A 29 -12.73 -2.27 -0.43
CA TYR A 29 -12.72 -2.55 1.00
C TYR A 29 -11.51 -3.39 1.37
N SER A 30 -10.89 -3.06 2.49
CA SER A 30 -10.04 -4.00 3.21
C SER A 30 -10.91 -4.88 4.09
N PHE A 31 -10.71 -6.18 4.11
CA PHE A 31 -11.46 -7.07 4.99
C PHE A 31 -10.54 -7.88 5.91
N ILE A 32 -11.11 -8.33 7.02
CA ILE A 32 -10.51 -9.32 7.91
C ILE A 32 -11.32 -10.61 7.87
N GLY A 33 -10.65 -11.75 7.99
CA GLY A 33 -11.27 -13.06 7.96
C GLY A 33 -10.42 -14.14 8.59
N LEU A 34 -10.87 -15.38 8.41
CA LEU A 34 -10.22 -16.59 8.92
C LEU A 34 -10.10 -16.60 10.45
N PRO A 35 -11.22 -16.79 11.17
CA PRO A 35 -11.24 -16.75 12.63
C PRO A 35 -10.68 -18.01 13.32
N ASN A 36 -10.47 -19.09 12.57
CA ASN A 36 -10.13 -20.41 13.07
C ASN A 36 -8.89 -21.00 12.38
N ALA A 37 -7.86 -20.18 12.18
CA ALA A 37 -6.69 -20.56 11.39
C ALA A 37 -5.97 -21.80 11.95
N THR A 38 -5.93 -21.92 13.28
CA THR A 38 -5.35 -23.07 14.00
C THR A 38 -6.12 -24.38 13.84
N ASP A 39 -7.41 -24.35 13.48
CA ASP A 39 -8.17 -25.55 13.11
C ASP A 39 -7.77 -26.08 11.73
N ILE A 40 -7.27 -25.20 10.86
CA ILE A 40 -6.79 -25.55 9.51
C ILE A 40 -5.36 -26.08 9.59
N ALA A 41 -4.49 -25.36 10.30
CA ALA A 41 -3.12 -25.78 10.56
C ALA A 41 -2.73 -25.43 12.00
N SER A 42 -2.44 -26.45 12.82
CA SER A 42 -2.14 -26.25 14.25
C SER A 42 -0.91 -25.38 14.51
N ASP A 43 -0.01 -25.26 13.55
CA ASP A 43 1.22 -24.46 13.60
C ASP A 43 1.12 -23.14 12.82
N TRP A 44 -0.09 -22.69 12.44
CA TRP A 44 -0.34 -21.47 11.64
C TRP A 44 0.41 -20.23 12.15
N ASN A 45 0.48 -20.06 13.48
CA ASN A 45 1.10 -18.88 14.11
C ASN A 45 2.64 -18.89 14.03
N THR A 46 3.25 -20.04 13.78
CA THR A 46 4.70 -20.19 13.62
C THR A 46 5.12 -20.45 12.17
N ASN A 47 4.27 -21.12 11.40
CA ASN A 47 4.46 -21.46 10.00
C ASN A 47 3.22 -21.02 9.21
N THR A 48 3.02 -19.71 9.10
CA THR A 48 1.86 -19.16 8.38
C THR A 48 1.92 -19.57 6.90
N PRO A 49 0.90 -20.28 6.36
CA PRO A 49 0.92 -20.71 4.97
C PRO A 49 0.72 -19.54 4.01
N ASP A 50 1.42 -19.59 2.87
CA ASP A 50 1.21 -18.64 1.78
C ASP A 50 -0.24 -18.69 1.26
N PRO A 51 -0.83 -17.54 0.88
CA PRO A 51 -2.14 -17.51 0.24
C PRO A 51 -2.18 -18.33 -1.06
N ILE A 52 -3.30 -19.02 -1.29
CA ILE A 52 -3.52 -19.82 -2.49
C ILE A 52 -4.50 -19.09 -3.43
N ASP A 53 -4.10 -18.85 -4.68
CA ASP A 53 -4.97 -18.23 -5.68
C ASP A 53 -5.65 -19.29 -6.57
N ASN A 54 -6.92 -19.60 -6.27
CA ASN A 54 -7.80 -20.38 -7.14
C ASN A 54 -9.28 -20.12 -6.78
N PHE A 55 -10.20 -20.53 -7.65
CA PHE A 55 -11.65 -20.32 -7.46
C PHE A 55 -12.24 -21.02 -6.22
N ASP A 56 -11.65 -22.13 -5.75
CA ASP A 56 -12.14 -22.83 -4.57
C ASP A 56 -11.77 -22.05 -3.29
N ASN A 57 -10.52 -21.60 -3.19
CA ASN A 57 -10.04 -20.74 -2.11
C ASN A 57 -10.70 -19.36 -2.15
N TYR A 58 -10.99 -18.83 -3.35
CA TYR A 58 -11.78 -17.61 -3.52
C TYR A 58 -13.11 -17.70 -2.78
N ASN A 59 -13.86 -18.79 -2.97
CA ASN A 59 -15.14 -19.01 -2.29
C ASN A 59 -14.96 -19.18 -0.77
N ASP A 60 -13.93 -19.92 -0.34
CA ASP A 60 -13.61 -20.10 1.07
C ASP A 60 -13.30 -18.78 1.80
N ILE A 61 -12.63 -17.85 1.11
CA ILE A 61 -12.35 -16.52 1.66
C ILE A 61 -13.64 -15.74 1.95
N TYR A 62 -14.65 -15.79 1.08
CA TYR A 62 -15.95 -15.16 1.37
C TYR A 62 -16.66 -15.81 2.55
N ASP A 63 -16.52 -17.12 2.69
CA ASP A 63 -17.20 -17.84 3.76
C ASP A 63 -16.63 -17.55 5.15
N THR A 64 -15.35 -17.20 5.20
CA THR A 64 -14.59 -16.86 6.42
C THR A 64 -14.41 -15.35 6.62
N LEU A 65 -14.99 -14.49 5.77
CA LEU A 65 -14.93 -13.03 5.89
C LEU A 65 -15.75 -12.57 7.10
N ILE A 66 -15.11 -11.81 7.99
CA ILE A 66 -15.72 -11.35 9.25
C ILE A 66 -16.31 -9.95 9.11
N SER A 67 -15.49 -9.01 8.64
CA SER A 67 -15.84 -7.58 8.53
C SER A 67 -15.02 -6.93 7.42
N ALA A 68 -15.55 -5.85 6.85
CA ALA A 68 -14.86 -5.05 5.85
C ALA A 68 -14.91 -3.55 6.19
N LYS A 69 -13.84 -2.82 5.86
CA LYS A 69 -13.71 -1.36 5.99
C LYS A 69 -13.50 -0.76 4.60
N LYS A 70 -14.26 0.28 4.28
CA LYS A 70 -14.12 0.98 2.99
C LYS A 70 -12.80 1.72 2.92
N ILE A 71 -12.12 1.59 1.78
CA ILE A 71 -10.91 2.32 1.43
C ILE A 71 -11.34 3.57 0.65
N ASN A 72 -11.04 4.75 1.18
CA ASN A 72 -11.33 6.02 0.52
C ASN A 72 -10.11 6.53 -0.26
N ASP A 73 -10.31 7.56 -1.08
CA ASP A 73 -9.22 8.26 -1.79
C ASP A 73 -8.13 8.80 -0.84
N THR A 74 -8.52 9.26 0.35
CA THR A 74 -7.59 9.73 1.39
C THR A 74 -6.84 8.62 2.13
N ASP A 75 -7.16 7.36 1.82
CA ASP A 75 -6.55 6.18 2.44
C ASP A 75 -5.62 5.44 1.46
N VAL A 76 -5.36 6.02 0.29
CA VAL A 76 -4.44 5.48 -0.72
C VAL A 76 -3.44 6.53 -1.18
N VAL A 77 -2.16 6.19 -1.28
CA VAL A 77 -1.12 7.11 -1.74
C VAL A 77 -0.05 6.41 -2.56
N ARG A 78 0.54 7.12 -3.53
CA ARG A 78 1.77 6.66 -4.19
C ARG A 78 2.91 6.68 -3.17
N VAL A 79 3.75 5.65 -3.22
CA VAL A 79 4.93 5.57 -2.38
C VAL A 79 6.18 5.22 -3.18
N ILE A 80 7.32 5.66 -2.68
CA ILE A 80 8.65 5.30 -3.16
C ILE A 80 9.49 4.82 -1.98
N LYS A 81 10.59 4.16 -2.27
CA LYS A 81 11.52 3.67 -1.25
C LYS A 81 11.98 4.82 -0.36
N LYS A 82 12.02 4.61 0.95
CA LYS A 82 12.55 5.57 1.90
C LYS A 82 14.07 5.54 1.85
N ILE A 83 14.66 6.68 1.54
CA ILE A 83 16.11 6.89 1.60
C ILE A 83 16.31 8.10 2.51
N SER A 84 16.58 7.86 3.79
CA SER A 84 16.82 8.96 4.73
C SER A 84 18.25 9.44 4.59
N TRP A 85 18.46 10.76 4.57
CA TRP A 85 19.80 11.32 4.55
C TRP A 85 20.56 10.97 5.83
N SER A 86 21.85 10.69 5.71
CA SER A 86 22.73 10.49 6.86
C SER A 86 24.16 10.90 6.50
N SER A 87 24.80 11.66 7.39
CA SER A 87 26.18 12.12 7.21
C SER A 87 27.14 10.94 7.02
N GLY A 88 28.07 11.07 6.08
CA GLY A 88 29.07 10.06 5.72
C GLY A 88 28.59 9.02 4.71
N THR A 89 27.32 9.06 4.29
CA THR A 89 26.80 8.18 3.23
C THR A 89 27.13 8.75 1.85
N ILE A 90 27.50 7.87 0.91
CA ILE A 90 27.65 8.23 -0.50
C ILE A 90 26.31 7.98 -1.18
N PHE A 91 25.64 9.06 -1.58
CA PHE A 91 24.42 8.98 -2.37
C PHE A 91 24.78 8.95 -3.87
N GLU A 92 23.93 8.31 -4.66
CA GLU A 92 24.09 8.30 -6.11
C GLU A 92 23.55 9.60 -6.69
N MET A 93 24.03 10.02 -7.84
CA MET A 93 23.43 11.13 -8.57
C MET A 93 22.37 10.62 -9.55
N TYR A 94 21.44 11.47 -9.92
CA TYR A 94 20.53 11.19 -11.02
C TYR A 94 21.32 10.97 -12.31
N ARG A 95 21.03 9.86 -13.00
CA ARG A 95 21.56 9.56 -14.34
C ARG A 95 20.51 8.88 -15.20
N HIS A 96 20.29 9.43 -16.39
CA HIS A 96 19.34 8.92 -17.38
C HIS A 96 19.86 7.66 -18.11
N ASP A 97 21.15 7.37 -18.02
CA ASP A 97 21.84 6.34 -18.78
C ASP A 97 22.15 5.06 -17.99
N TYR A 98 21.64 4.93 -16.76
CA TYR A 98 21.74 3.67 -16.01
C TYR A 98 20.97 2.54 -16.71
N ASN A 99 21.64 1.43 -16.96
CA ASN A 99 21.10 0.26 -17.65
C ASN A 99 21.92 -1.00 -17.33
N ILE A 100 21.56 -2.16 -17.90
CA ILE A 100 22.26 -3.44 -17.66
C ILE A 100 23.77 -3.43 -17.99
N ASN A 101 24.24 -2.52 -18.84
CA ASN A 101 25.64 -2.34 -19.21
C ASN A 101 26.29 -1.14 -18.52
N ASN A 102 25.51 -0.29 -17.85
CA ASN A 102 25.96 0.89 -17.11
C ASN A 102 25.25 0.91 -15.75
N LEU A 103 25.76 0.11 -14.82
CA LEU A 103 25.16 -0.08 -13.50
C LEU A 103 25.44 1.13 -12.61
N SER A 104 24.53 1.40 -11.68
CA SER A 104 24.72 2.48 -10.71
C SER A 104 25.90 2.18 -9.75
N PRO A 105 26.73 3.17 -9.38
CA PRO A 105 28.01 2.91 -8.71
C PRO A 105 27.94 2.31 -7.29
N GLN A 106 26.86 2.56 -6.54
CA GLN A 106 26.70 2.13 -5.15
C GLN A 106 25.77 0.93 -5.01
N THR A 107 24.61 1.02 -5.66
CA THR A 107 23.57 -0.04 -5.57
C THR A 107 23.75 -1.14 -6.60
N ASN A 108 24.66 -0.96 -7.57
CA ASN A 108 24.89 -1.89 -8.68
C ASN A 108 23.59 -2.22 -9.44
N SER A 109 22.74 -1.21 -9.58
CA SER A 109 21.41 -1.33 -10.15
C SER A 109 21.42 -1.11 -11.66
N PRO A 110 20.68 -1.93 -12.43
CA PRO A 110 20.47 -1.72 -13.86
C PRO A 110 19.35 -0.72 -14.19
N SER A 111 18.72 -0.08 -13.20
CA SER A 111 17.70 0.97 -13.39
C SER A 111 17.88 2.07 -12.36
N LEU A 112 17.61 3.31 -12.78
CA LEU A 112 17.67 4.51 -11.94
C LEU A 112 16.76 4.39 -10.71
N TYR A 113 15.56 3.82 -10.84
CA TYR A 113 14.57 3.77 -9.74
C TYR A 113 14.98 2.88 -8.56
N ASN A 114 15.99 2.05 -8.76
CA ASN A 114 16.59 1.21 -7.72
C ASN A 114 17.91 1.80 -7.17
N ALA A 115 18.36 2.93 -7.71
CA ALA A 115 19.52 3.68 -7.23
C ALA A 115 19.14 4.64 -6.09
N ASN A 116 20.12 4.99 -5.26
CA ASN A 116 19.93 5.90 -4.13
C ASN A 116 20.17 7.37 -4.53
N PHE A 117 19.39 7.87 -5.49
CA PHE A 117 19.59 9.19 -6.12
C PHE A 117 18.71 10.32 -5.56
N TYR A 118 17.89 10.04 -4.56
CA TYR A 118 17.09 11.01 -3.84
C TYR A 118 17.16 10.73 -2.34
N VAL A 119 16.83 11.72 -1.52
CA VAL A 119 16.83 11.61 -0.06
C VAL A 119 15.65 12.33 0.58
N LEU A 120 15.25 11.82 1.74
CA LEU A 120 14.40 12.48 2.72
C LEU A 120 15.30 13.09 3.78
N ASN A 121 15.16 14.40 4.02
CA ASN A 121 15.87 15.08 5.10
C ASN A 121 15.10 15.01 6.44
N SER A 122 15.72 15.55 7.49
CA SER A 122 15.18 15.65 8.85
C SER A 122 13.89 16.47 8.97
N ASP A 123 13.62 17.38 8.02
CA ASP A 123 12.41 18.20 7.91
C ASP A 123 11.30 17.55 7.03
N PHE A 124 11.44 16.27 6.65
CA PHE A 124 10.54 15.56 5.74
C PHE A 124 10.40 16.18 4.34
N ARG A 125 11.48 16.80 3.86
CA ARG A 125 11.60 17.32 2.49
C ARG A 125 12.35 16.30 1.63
N VAL A 126 11.89 16.14 0.40
CA VAL A 126 12.47 15.22 -0.59
C VAL A 126 13.33 16.01 -1.57
N TYR A 127 14.56 15.56 -1.76
CA TYR A 127 15.52 16.15 -2.68
C TYR A 127 16.04 15.11 -3.66
N VAL A 128 16.29 15.53 -4.89
CA VAL A 128 17.04 14.75 -5.88
C VAL A 128 18.51 15.17 -5.88
N CYS A 129 19.40 14.19 -5.92
CA CYS A 129 20.84 14.38 -6.05
C CYS A 129 21.15 14.66 -7.51
N ILE A 130 21.43 15.92 -7.84
CA ILE A 130 21.79 16.33 -9.19
C ILE A 130 23.26 15.99 -9.46
N PHE A 131 24.14 16.18 -8.46
CA PHE A 131 25.55 15.81 -8.53
C PHE A 131 26.06 15.37 -7.15
N ASN A 132 26.93 14.37 -7.12
CA ASN A 132 27.45 13.76 -5.88
C ASN A 132 28.99 13.83 -5.78
N GLY A 133 29.65 14.72 -6.52
CA GLY A 133 31.11 14.82 -6.54
C GLY A 133 31.81 13.68 -7.29
N THR A 134 31.11 12.98 -8.20
CA THR A 134 31.71 11.90 -8.99
C THR A 134 32.88 12.40 -9.86
N ASN A 135 33.98 11.66 -9.86
CA ASN A 135 35.21 12.03 -10.56
C ASN A 135 36.06 10.79 -10.87
N PRO A 136 36.88 10.77 -11.94
CA PRO A 136 37.74 9.62 -12.24
C PRO A 136 38.69 9.25 -11.09
N THR A 137 39.08 10.22 -10.27
CA THR A 137 39.94 9.98 -9.09
C THR A 137 39.25 9.19 -7.97
N ASN A 138 37.91 9.18 -7.93
CA ASN A 138 37.12 8.38 -7.00
C ASN A 138 36.43 7.18 -7.69
N ASN A 139 36.94 6.76 -8.86
CA ASN A 139 36.36 5.69 -9.68
C ASN A 139 34.88 5.95 -10.03
N ASN A 140 34.52 7.21 -10.23
CA ASN A 140 33.18 7.68 -10.56
C ASN A 140 32.10 7.26 -9.52
N LYS A 141 32.50 7.08 -8.25
CA LYS A 141 31.60 6.66 -7.17
C LYS A 141 30.91 7.80 -6.44
N GLY A 142 31.41 9.03 -6.59
CA GLY A 142 31.01 10.16 -5.74
C GLY A 142 31.78 10.23 -4.44
N ILE A 143 31.51 11.27 -3.66
CA ILE A 143 32.13 11.52 -2.35
C ILE A 143 31.11 11.35 -1.21
N PRO A 144 31.52 11.11 0.04
CA PRO A 144 30.58 11.10 1.16
C PRO A 144 29.88 12.45 1.34
N SER A 145 28.56 12.46 1.47
CA SER A 145 27.82 13.69 1.83
C SER A 145 28.02 14.00 3.31
N LEU A 146 28.36 15.24 3.62
CA LEU A 146 28.63 15.72 4.97
C LEU A 146 27.64 16.80 5.41
N GLU A 147 26.93 17.42 4.46
CA GLU A 147 25.92 18.45 4.70
C GLU A 147 24.52 17.97 4.27
N GLU A 148 23.55 18.08 5.17
CA GLU A 148 22.16 17.74 4.87
C GLU A 148 21.50 18.84 4.04
N PRO A 149 20.83 18.53 2.92
CA PRO A 149 20.09 19.53 2.16
C PRO A 149 18.90 20.05 2.98
N THR A 150 18.86 21.36 3.22
CA THR A 150 17.81 22.03 4.02
C THR A 150 17.18 23.22 3.29
N HIS A 151 17.71 23.62 2.13
CA HIS A 151 17.17 24.71 1.33
C HIS A 151 15.83 24.37 0.70
N THR A 152 15.13 25.41 0.28
CA THR A 152 13.89 25.29 -0.51
C THR A 152 14.01 26.03 -1.83
N ASP A 153 15.25 26.31 -2.28
CA ASP A 153 15.47 26.92 -3.58
C ASP A 153 14.94 25.99 -4.69
N LEU A 154 14.25 26.59 -5.65
CA LEU A 154 13.58 25.85 -6.72
C LEU A 154 14.57 25.37 -7.81
N GLN A 155 15.77 25.95 -7.83
CA GLN A 155 16.88 25.56 -8.70
C GLN A 155 17.87 24.66 -7.93
N PRO A 156 18.62 23.78 -8.61
CA PRO A 156 19.68 23.00 -7.97
C PRO A 156 20.69 23.90 -7.25
N ARG A 157 21.07 23.52 -6.02
CA ARG A 157 22.01 24.27 -5.19
C ARG A 157 23.23 23.43 -4.86
N LEU A 158 24.41 24.02 -5.02
CA LEU A 158 25.68 23.47 -4.56
C LEU A 158 25.81 23.67 -3.05
N GLU A 159 26.03 22.57 -2.33
CA GLU A 159 26.32 22.55 -0.90
C GLU A 159 27.83 22.62 -0.63
N SER A 160 28.21 22.89 0.62
CA SER A 160 29.62 23.05 1.00
C SER A 160 30.43 21.75 0.89
N ASP A 161 29.75 20.59 0.91
CA ASP A 161 30.35 19.27 0.72
C ASP A 161 30.54 18.89 -0.75
N GLY A 162 30.13 19.75 -1.70
CA GLY A 162 30.27 19.53 -3.14
C GLY A 162 29.09 18.80 -3.80
N TYR A 163 28.05 18.42 -3.04
CA TYR A 163 26.82 17.91 -3.62
C TYR A 163 26.00 19.02 -4.25
N ILE A 164 25.26 18.69 -5.30
CA ILE A 164 24.20 19.55 -5.83
C ILE A 164 22.86 18.87 -5.57
N TRP A 165 22.02 19.50 -4.76
CA TRP A 165 20.69 19.00 -4.41
C TRP A 165 19.61 19.92 -4.98
N LYS A 166 18.52 19.32 -5.45
CA LYS A 166 17.32 20.05 -5.84
C LYS A 166 16.12 19.60 -5.01
N TYR A 167 15.44 20.57 -4.41
CA TYR A 167 14.19 20.35 -3.68
C TYR A 167 13.05 19.95 -4.64
N LEU A 168 12.26 18.94 -4.26
CA LEU A 168 11.10 18.49 -5.03
C LEU A 168 9.76 18.81 -4.35
N TYR A 169 9.58 18.34 -3.12
CA TYR A 169 8.37 18.57 -2.32
C TYR A 169 8.60 18.27 -0.83
N THR A 170 7.64 18.68 0.00
CA THR A 170 7.59 18.36 1.43
C THR A 170 6.44 17.40 1.69
N ILE A 171 6.68 16.34 2.47
CA ILE A 171 5.63 15.38 2.85
C ILE A 171 4.67 16.04 3.84
N LYS A 172 3.36 15.94 3.59
CA LYS A 172 2.34 16.50 4.50
C LYS A 172 2.35 15.74 5.84
N PRO A 173 2.25 16.43 7.00
CA PRO A 173 2.23 15.76 8.30
C PRO A 173 1.14 14.68 8.46
N SER A 174 -0.03 14.87 7.83
CA SER A 174 -1.10 13.87 7.78
C SER A 174 -0.66 12.57 7.13
N ASP A 175 0.16 12.68 6.07
CA ASP A 175 0.62 11.55 5.29
C ASP A 175 1.74 10.83 6.02
N ILE A 176 2.57 11.54 6.80
CA ILE A 176 3.58 10.91 7.66
C ILE A 176 2.91 9.96 8.66
N ILE A 177 1.86 10.43 9.36
CA ILE A 177 1.15 9.62 10.36
C ILE A 177 0.52 8.38 9.74
N LYS A 178 -0.11 8.52 8.56
CA LYS A 178 -0.84 7.42 7.91
C LYS A 178 0.07 6.48 7.10
N PHE A 179 1.03 7.02 6.35
CA PHE A 179 1.68 6.32 5.24
C PHE A 179 3.18 6.12 5.40
N ASP A 180 3.86 6.83 6.31
CA ASP A 180 5.30 6.59 6.53
C ASP A 180 5.52 5.18 7.07
N THR A 181 6.50 4.47 6.51
CA THR A 181 6.94 3.16 6.98
C THR A 181 8.47 3.16 7.13
N GLU A 182 9.04 2.03 7.55
CA GLU A 182 10.49 1.86 7.59
C GLU A 182 11.10 1.97 6.18
N ASP A 183 10.41 1.40 5.19
CA ASP A 183 10.94 1.22 3.83
C ASP A 183 10.35 2.18 2.79
N TYR A 184 9.29 2.92 3.11
CA TYR A 184 8.55 3.73 2.13
C TYR A 184 8.09 5.09 2.64
N ILE A 185 8.14 6.08 1.74
CA ILE A 185 7.64 7.45 1.92
C ILE A 185 6.60 7.79 0.86
N SER A 186 5.69 8.72 1.17
CA SER A 186 4.62 9.11 0.26
C SER A 186 5.04 10.17 -0.76
N ILE A 187 4.36 10.13 -1.92
CA ILE A 187 4.35 11.18 -2.93
C ILE A 187 2.92 11.76 -2.97
N PRO A 188 2.75 13.10 -2.98
CA PRO A 188 1.45 13.72 -3.14
C PRO A 188 0.72 13.21 -4.40
N ASN A 189 -0.48 12.65 -4.23
CA ASN A 189 -1.28 12.14 -5.34
C ASN A 189 -1.75 13.22 -6.32
N ASP A 190 -1.77 14.48 -5.87
CA ASP A 190 -2.15 15.67 -6.59
C ASP A 190 -0.94 16.47 -7.09
N TYR A 191 0.29 15.93 -7.04
CA TYR A 191 1.52 16.66 -7.38
C TYR A 191 1.42 17.42 -8.71
N LEU A 192 0.86 16.83 -9.77
CA LEU A 192 0.76 17.48 -11.08
C LEU A 192 -0.29 18.60 -11.15
N THR A 193 -1.25 18.62 -10.23
CA THR A 193 -2.41 19.54 -10.25
C THR A 193 -2.44 20.50 -9.06
N SER A 194 -1.69 20.23 -7.99
CA SER A 194 -1.70 20.99 -6.74
C SER A 194 -0.98 22.34 -6.90
N ASP A 195 -1.56 23.40 -6.35
CA ASP A 195 -0.91 24.72 -6.31
C ASP A 195 0.33 24.70 -5.38
N ASN A 196 0.33 23.85 -4.35
CA ASN A 196 1.42 23.75 -3.36
C ASN A 196 2.78 23.39 -3.96
N ASN A 197 2.79 22.70 -5.10
CA ASN A 197 4.02 22.28 -5.78
C ASN A 197 4.19 22.99 -7.14
N SER A 198 3.32 23.96 -7.46
CA SER A 198 3.31 24.61 -8.78
C SER A 198 4.61 25.36 -9.08
N ASP A 199 5.20 26.00 -8.06
CA ASP A 199 6.47 26.72 -8.21
C ASP A 199 7.61 25.80 -8.66
N VAL A 200 7.73 24.60 -8.07
CA VAL A 200 8.74 23.60 -8.46
C VAL A 200 8.53 23.14 -9.90
N ARG A 201 7.27 22.88 -10.29
CA ARG A 201 6.93 22.48 -11.67
C ARG A 201 7.20 23.58 -12.68
N ASN A 202 6.87 24.83 -12.35
CA ASN A 202 6.98 25.98 -13.26
C ASN A 202 8.43 26.38 -13.55
N VAL A 203 9.36 26.08 -12.64
CA VAL A 203 10.79 26.34 -12.87
C VAL A 203 11.53 25.17 -13.53
N ALA A 204 10.86 24.03 -13.73
CA ALA A 204 11.42 22.91 -14.45
C ALA A 204 11.51 23.26 -15.95
N VAL A 205 12.68 23.02 -16.54
CA VAL A 205 12.94 23.33 -17.94
C VAL A 205 13.29 22.03 -18.65
N ASN A 206 12.52 21.70 -19.68
CA ASN A 206 12.72 20.49 -20.47
C ASN A 206 14.13 20.45 -21.06
N GLY A 207 14.87 19.37 -20.81
CA GLY A 207 16.22 19.17 -21.35
C GLY A 207 17.26 20.18 -20.88
N LYS A 208 17.04 20.92 -19.77
CA LYS A 208 18.07 21.80 -19.20
C LYS A 208 19.18 20.96 -18.57
N ILE A 209 20.40 21.10 -19.07
CA ILE A 209 21.56 20.40 -18.53
C ILE A 209 21.99 21.06 -17.23
N GLU A 210 22.10 20.28 -16.16
CA GLU A 210 22.61 20.78 -14.87
C GLU A 210 24.03 20.28 -14.61
N VAL A 211 24.42 19.14 -15.19
CA VAL A 211 25.68 18.45 -14.88
C VAL A 211 26.31 17.82 -16.12
N ILE A 212 27.65 17.92 -16.18
CA ILE A 212 28.48 17.16 -17.09
C ILE A 212 29.52 16.41 -16.23
N VAL A 213 29.55 15.08 -16.37
CA VAL A 213 30.47 14.22 -15.63
C VAL A 213 31.73 13.99 -16.46
N ILE A 214 32.89 14.05 -15.82
CA ILE A 214 34.15 13.60 -16.40
C ILE A 214 34.24 12.09 -16.15
N GLU A 215 34.24 11.27 -17.21
CA GLU A 215 34.25 9.81 -17.07
C GLU A 215 35.68 9.25 -17.05
N ASP A 216 36.54 9.76 -17.93
CA ASP A 216 37.94 9.35 -18.01
C ASP A 216 38.84 10.52 -18.44
N THR A 217 40.06 10.55 -17.89
CA THR A 217 41.13 11.49 -18.23
C THR A 217 42.50 10.81 -18.34
N ALA A 218 42.55 9.47 -18.40
CA ALA A 218 43.79 8.70 -18.42
C ALA A 218 44.67 9.09 -19.61
N THR A 219 44.05 9.23 -20.80
CA THR A 219 44.71 9.58 -22.06
C THR A 219 44.62 11.07 -22.41
N ALA A 220 44.02 11.89 -21.54
CA ALA A 220 43.77 13.30 -21.79
C ALA A 220 45.08 14.08 -21.93
N SER A 221 45.21 14.82 -23.04
CA SER A 221 46.36 15.65 -23.36
C SER A 221 45.91 16.93 -24.08
N TYR A 222 45.40 17.89 -23.30
CA TYR A 222 44.99 19.20 -23.79
C TYR A 222 46.10 20.24 -23.64
N GLN A 223 46.28 21.07 -24.65
CA GLN A 223 47.27 22.15 -24.68
C GLN A 223 46.74 23.41 -23.97
N PHE A 224 46.18 23.23 -22.78
CA PHE A 224 45.60 24.31 -21.98
C PHE A 224 45.72 24.02 -20.49
N ASN A 225 45.86 25.07 -19.70
CA ASN A 225 45.90 25.02 -18.23
C ASN A 225 45.13 26.22 -17.67
N GLY A 226 44.36 26.00 -16.60
CA GLY A 226 43.40 26.98 -16.08
C GLY A 226 41.96 26.70 -16.56
N THR A 227 41.07 27.67 -16.42
CA THR A 227 39.63 27.52 -16.74
C THR A 227 39.31 28.06 -18.13
N LYS A 228 38.73 27.19 -18.97
CA LYS A 228 38.17 27.55 -20.26
C LYS A 228 36.67 27.77 -20.12
N ASN A 229 36.21 29.00 -20.34
CA ASN A 229 34.79 29.35 -20.33
C ASN A 229 34.16 29.20 -21.72
N ASN A 230 32.82 29.21 -21.75
CA ASN A 230 31.98 29.20 -22.95
C ASN A 230 32.29 28.00 -23.87
N VAL A 231 32.52 26.83 -23.27
CA VAL A 231 32.62 25.56 -23.99
C VAL A 231 31.21 25.14 -24.38
N PRO A 232 30.88 25.02 -25.68
CA PRO A 232 29.52 24.75 -26.11
C PRO A 232 29.10 23.31 -25.81
N ILE A 233 27.85 23.14 -25.37
CA ILE A 233 27.18 21.84 -25.28
C ILE A 233 26.41 21.64 -26.59
N ARG A 234 26.86 20.70 -27.41
CA ARG A 234 26.26 20.37 -28.71
C ARG A 234 25.33 19.18 -28.58
N GLY A 235 24.34 19.09 -29.47
CA GLY A 235 23.29 18.08 -29.43
C GLY A 235 22.08 18.55 -30.23
N ASP A 236 20.90 18.17 -29.80
CA ASP A 236 19.62 18.62 -30.36
C ASP A 236 18.97 19.80 -29.60
N GLY A 237 19.51 20.16 -28.44
CA GLY A 237 19.08 21.33 -27.68
C GLY A 237 19.72 22.66 -28.11
N TYR A 238 19.40 23.72 -27.37
CA TYR A 238 19.81 25.09 -27.65
C TYR A 238 20.53 25.74 -26.47
N ASP A 239 21.50 26.61 -26.79
CA ASP A 239 22.16 27.57 -25.89
C ASP A 239 22.86 26.98 -24.64
N GLY A 240 23.23 25.70 -24.67
CA GLY A 240 24.00 25.07 -23.60
C GLY A 240 25.49 25.46 -23.65
N GLU A 241 26.03 25.90 -22.52
CA GLU A 241 27.44 26.26 -22.33
C GLU A 241 27.97 25.79 -20.97
N ALA A 242 29.25 25.43 -20.93
CA ALA A 242 29.95 25.03 -19.73
C ALA A 242 31.33 25.70 -19.63
N SER A 243 31.94 25.58 -18.46
CA SER A 243 33.34 25.89 -18.22
C SER A 243 34.09 24.62 -17.81
N VAL A 244 35.32 24.48 -18.28
CA VAL A 244 36.18 23.32 -17.99
C VAL A 244 37.49 23.81 -17.41
N THR A 245 37.86 23.31 -16.23
CA THR A 245 39.14 23.61 -15.59
C THR A 245 40.15 22.51 -15.87
N PHE A 246 41.37 22.91 -16.21
CA PHE A 246 42.47 22.02 -16.55
C PHE A 246 43.65 22.16 -15.60
N LEU A 247 44.25 21.03 -15.26
CA LEU A 247 45.54 20.95 -14.59
C LEU A 247 46.47 20.02 -15.37
N ASN A 248 47.63 20.52 -15.80
CA ASN A 248 48.62 19.77 -16.58
C ASN A 248 48.02 19.10 -17.83
N GLY A 249 47.13 19.80 -18.53
CA GLY A 249 46.47 19.31 -19.73
C GLY A 249 45.37 18.27 -19.50
N LYS A 250 44.95 18.04 -18.25
CA LYS A 250 43.85 17.14 -17.90
C LYS A 250 42.66 17.94 -17.34
N PRO A 251 41.43 17.70 -17.80
CA PRO A 251 40.23 18.25 -17.18
C PRO A 251 40.13 17.78 -15.72
N THR A 252 39.90 18.70 -14.80
CA THR A 252 39.75 18.42 -13.36
C THR A 252 38.36 18.76 -12.82
N ASP A 253 37.69 19.74 -13.44
CA ASP A 253 36.35 20.18 -13.05
C ASP A 253 35.57 20.67 -14.28
N VAL A 254 34.26 20.45 -14.28
CA VAL A 254 33.33 20.95 -15.31
C VAL A 254 32.13 21.55 -14.62
N GLN A 255 31.83 22.81 -14.93
CA GLN A 255 30.67 23.52 -14.40
C GLN A 255 29.80 24.01 -15.54
N VAL A 256 28.52 23.64 -15.52
CA VAL A 256 27.55 24.14 -16.50
C VAL A 256 27.23 25.60 -16.20
N THR A 257 27.53 26.49 -17.14
CA THR A 257 27.32 27.94 -16.98
C THR A 257 25.97 28.38 -17.53
N ASN A 258 25.48 27.68 -18.56
CA ASN A 258 24.12 27.80 -19.06
C ASN A 258 23.62 26.39 -19.45
N GLY A 259 22.57 25.91 -18.78
CA GLY A 259 22.02 24.58 -19.04
C GLY A 259 21.27 24.46 -20.36
N GLY A 260 20.96 25.58 -21.02
CA GLY A 260 20.20 25.58 -22.26
C GLY A 260 18.81 24.98 -22.10
N SER A 261 18.24 24.48 -23.20
CA SER A 261 16.93 23.83 -23.20
C SER A 261 16.77 22.82 -24.32
N ASN A 262 15.80 21.92 -24.15
CA ASN A 262 15.34 20.92 -25.12
C ASN A 262 16.39 19.89 -25.56
N TYR A 263 17.46 19.67 -24.79
CA TYR A 263 18.36 18.56 -25.03
C TYR A 263 17.68 17.22 -24.73
N THR A 264 17.74 16.28 -25.68
CA THR A 264 17.46 14.85 -25.46
C THR A 264 18.74 14.01 -25.51
N PHE A 265 19.79 14.55 -26.10
CA PHE A 265 21.17 14.07 -26.01
C PHE A 265 22.13 15.26 -26.12
N GLY A 266 23.34 15.11 -25.57
CA GLY A 266 24.32 16.19 -25.59
C GLY A 266 25.75 15.68 -25.54
N THR A 267 26.68 16.51 -26.00
CA THR A 267 28.12 16.30 -25.93
C THR A 267 28.79 17.64 -25.66
N LEU A 268 29.75 17.63 -24.75
CA LEU A 268 30.61 18.78 -24.51
C LEU A 268 31.62 18.88 -25.66
N ASP A 269 31.47 19.91 -26.50
CA ASP A 269 32.32 20.12 -27.67
C ASP A 269 33.60 20.87 -27.28
N LEU A 270 34.45 20.16 -26.54
CA LEU A 270 35.71 20.69 -26.01
C LEU A 270 36.77 20.86 -27.10
N ASP A 271 36.80 19.94 -28.06
CA ASP A 271 37.80 19.88 -29.13
C ASP A 271 37.70 21.07 -30.10
N SER A 272 36.51 21.68 -30.23
CA SER A 272 36.34 22.90 -31.05
C SER A 272 36.96 24.15 -30.42
N VAL A 273 37.22 24.13 -29.11
CA VAL A 273 37.64 25.32 -28.34
C VAL A 273 38.99 25.18 -27.64
N VAL A 274 39.51 23.96 -27.50
CA VAL A 274 40.83 23.65 -26.94
C VAL A 274 41.51 22.56 -27.77
N THR A 275 42.75 22.80 -28.20
CA THR A 275 43.55 21.79 -28.91
C THR A 275 43.97 20.66 -27.97
N GLY A 276 43.59 19.43 -28.30
CA GLY A 276 43.87 18.23 -27.51
C GLY A 276 42.79 17.18 -27.71
N SER A 277 42.91 16.05 -27.01
CA SER A 277 41.89 15.00 -26.97
C SER A 277 42.15 14.05 -25.79
N GLY A 278 41.28 13.05 -25.62
CA GLY A 278 41.52 11.90 -24.73
C GLY A 278 40.86 11.99 -23.35
N ALA A 279 39.95 12.94 -23.15
CA ALA A 279 39.01 12.90 -22.04
C ALA A 279 37.63 12.47 -22.53
N GLU A 280 36.91 11.74 -21.69
CA GLU A 280 35.53 11.33 -21.93
C GLU A 280 34.59 12.07 -20.98
N PHE A 281 33.49 12.58 -21.52
CA PHE A 281 32.49 13.33 -20.77
C PHE A 281 31.09 12.78 -21.03
N SER A 282 30.27 12.73 -19.98
CA SER A 282 28.84 12.41 -20.08
C SER A 282 28.01 13.64 -19.75
N VAL A 283 27.22 14.11 -20.71
CA VAL A 283 26.22 15.16 -20.47
C VAL A 283 24.97 14.51 -19.89
N ILE A 284 24.59 14.90 -18.67
CA ILE A 284 23.46 14.25 -17.98
C ILE A 284 22.16 14.96 -18.36
N ILE A 285 21.33 14.26 -19.14
CA ILE A 285 20.00 14.71 -19.57
C ILE A 285 19.01 14.54 -18.42
N PRO A 286 18.21 15.57 -18.05
CA PRO A 286 17.20 15.48 -17.01
C PRO A 286 15.99 14.61 -17.46
N PRO A 287 15.05 14.27 -16.55
CA PRO A 287 13.81 13.63 -16.95
C PRO A 287 12.99 14.52 -17.90
N GLN A 288 12.02 13.92 -18.61
CA GLN A 288 11.14 14.67 -19.51
C GLN A 288 10.46 15.83 -18.76
N GLY A 289 10.51 17.04 -19.35
CA GLY A 289 10.00 18.25 -18.71
C GLY A 289 10.99 18.93 -17.75
N GLY A 290 12.08 18.27 -17.37
CA GLY A 290 13.07 18.75 -16.42
C GLY A 290 12.83 18.26 -14.99
N HIS A 291 13.85 18.38 -14.14
CA HIS A 291 13.75 17.99 -12.72
C HIS A 291 12.61 18.75 -12.02
N GLY A 292 11.73 18.03 -11.33
CA GLY A 292 10.55 18.55 -10.64
C GLY A 292 9.32 18.80 -11.53
N ALA A 293 9.36 18.49 -12.83
CA ALA A 293 8.17 18.62 -13.69
C ALA A 293 7.14 17.53 -13.38
N ASP A 294 7.57 16.28 -13.30
CA ASP A 294 6.76 15.10 -12.97
C ASP A 294 7.52 14.16 -12.03
N VAL A 295 7.27 14.29 -10.73
CA VAL A 295 7.93 13.45 -9.71
C VAL A 295 7.49 12.00 -9.76
N TYR A 296 6.35 11.67 -10.40
CA TYR A 296 5.92 10.27 -10.52
C TYR A 296 6.85 9.52 -11.46
N GLN A 297 7.20 10.14 -12.59
CA GLN A 297 8.16 9.60 -13.53
C GLN A 297 9.61 9.79 -13.06
N GLU A 298 9.94 10.92 -12.44
CA GLU A 298 11.31 11.16 -11.99
C GLU A 298 11.75 10.21 -10.86
N LEU A 299 10.86 9.94 -9.90
CA LEU A 299 11.17 9.09 -8.74
C LEU A 299 10.75 7.63 -8.91
N GLY A 300 10.08 7.27 -10.01
CA GLY A 300 9.65 5.90 -10.28
C GLY A 300 8.51 5.44 -9.36
N ALA A 301 7.43 6.22 -9.28
CA ALA A 301 6.28 5.97 -8.41
C ALA A 301 5.41 4.78 -8.89
N ASN A 302 5.96 3.57 -8.86
CA ASN A 302 5.31 2.33 -9.29
C ASN A 302 4.63 1.54 -8.16
N LYS A 303 4.59 2.09 -6.95
CA LYS A 303 4.00 1.45 -5.77
C LYS A 303 2.88 2.31 -5.20
N VAL A 304 1.82 1.65 -4.73
CA VAL A 304 0.70 2.28 -4.05
C VAL A 304 0.57 1.67 -2.67
N LEU A 305 0.51 2.51 -1.64
CA LEU A 305 0.20 2.11 -0.28
C LEU A 305 -1.28 2.36 0.00
N ILE A 306 -1.92 1.34 0.55
CA ILE A 306 -3.32 1.33 0.97
C ILE A 306 -3.35 1.23 2.49
N TYR A 307 -3.93 2.23 3.12
CA TYR A 307 -4.10 2.32 4.54
C TYR A 307 -5.52 1.90 4.94
N SER A 308 -5.64 1.13 6.01
CA SER A 308 -6.92 0.85 6.64
C SER A 308 -6.75 0.84 8.15
N ARG A 309 -7.66 1.51 8.85
CA ARG A 309 -7.74 1.47 10.31
C ARG A 309 -8.99 0.72 10.71
N ILE A 310 -8.80 -0.33 11.49
CA ILE A 310 -9.87 -1.06 12.16
C ILE A 310 -9.88 -0.63 13.62
N GLU A 311 -11.03 -0.14 14.08
CA GLU A 311 -11.26 0.27 15.47
C GLU A 311 -12.75 0.19 15.81
N ASN A 312 -13.06 0.13 17.11
CA ASN A 312 -14.42 0.03 17.63
C ASN A 312 -14.99 1.38 18.13
N SER A 313 -14.53 2.50 17.55
CA SER A 313 -14.96 3.86 17.92
C SER A 313 -16.38 4.19 17.43
N ASP A 314 -16.81 3.61 16.31
CA ASP A 314 -18.17 3.73 15.78
C ASP A 314 -19.11 2.76 16.51
N VAL A 315 -19.81 3.26 17.52
CA VAL A 315 -20.83 2.50 18.26
C VAL A 315 -22.16 2.40 17.53
N THR A 316 -22.32 3.10 16.40
CA THR A 316 -23.53 3.05 15.56
C THR A 316 -23.47 1.91 14.54
N ASN A 317 -22.26 1.55 14.09
CA ASN A 317 -21.98 0.39 13.23
C ASN A 317 -20.90 -0.50 13.85
N PRO A 318 -21.24 -1.31 14.87
CA PRO A 318 -20.28 -2.20 15.54
C PRO A 318 -19.93 -3.44 14.70
N ASP A 319 -19.47 -3.24 13.48
CA ASP A 319 -19.27 -4.29 12.47
C ASP A 319 -18.05 -5.16 12.74
N PHE A 320 -17.10 -4.65 13.54
CA PHE A 320 -15.86 -5.32 13.88
C PHE A 320 -15.99 -5.99 15.25
N PRO A 321 -16.20 -7.32 15.31
CA PRO A 321 -16.40 -8.03 16.56
C PRO A 321 -15.12 -8.03 17.42
N ILE A 322 -15.31 -8.05 18.74
CA ILE A 322 -14.24 -8.12 19.75
C ILE A 322 -14.15 -9.54 20.34
N GLY A 323 -12.98 -9.92 20.85
CA GLY A 323 -12.74 -11.21 21.50
C GLY A 323 -12.47 -12.37 20.54
N ASN A 324 -12.63 -12.17 19.24
CA ASN A 324 -12.27 -13.15 18.21
C ASN A 324 -10.89 -12.88 17.61
N GLN A 325 -10.31 -13.91 17.01
CA GLN A 325 -9.12 -13.83 16.19
C GLN A 325 -9.46 -13.58 14.72
N PHE A 326 -8.51 -13.00 13.99
CA PHE A 326 -8.46 -13.07 12.53
C PHE A 326 -7.02 -13.39 12.10
N ALA A 327 -6.86 -14.12 11.00
CA ALA A 327 -5.57 -14.54 10.47
C ALA A 327 -5.40 -14.21 8.98
N ARG A 328 -6.39 -13.54 8.40
CA ARG A 328 -6.38 -13.14 7.00
C ARG A 328 -6.82 -11.70 6.86
N ILE A 329 -6.08 -10.96 6.04
CA ILE A 329 -6.45 -9.63 5.56
C ILE A 329 -6.54 -9.72 4.04
N GLY A 330 -7.45 -8.97 3.44
CA GLY A 330 -7.49 -8.86 1.99
C GLY A 330 -8.10 -7.56 1.50
N ILE A 331 -8.09 -7.39 0.18
CA ILE A 331 -8.78 -6.29 -0.49
C ILE A 331 -9.80 -6.87 -1.45
N ILE A 332 -11.03 -6.38 -1.34
CA ILE A 332 -12.13 -6.68 -2.24
C ILE A 332 -12.53 -5.42 -3.00
N LYS A 333 -12.65 -5.57 -4.31
CA LYS A 333 -13.12 -4.54 -5.24
C LYS A 333 -14.56 -4.86 -5.64
N ASN A 334 -15.38 -3.83 -5.63
CA ASN A 334 -16.78 -3.83 -6.02
C ASN A 334 -17.67 -4.89 -5.36
N PRO A 335 -17.62 -5.08 -4.02
CA PRO A 335 -18.60 -5.93 -3.34
C PRO A 335 -20.01 -5.35 -3.46
N LEU A 336 -21.01 -6.23 -3.52
CA LEU A 336 -22.43 -5.85 -3.56
C LEU A 336 -23.04 -5.89 -2.15
N ILE A 337 -24.13 -5.15 -1.96
CA ILE A 337 -24.97 -5.24 -0.76
C ILE A 337 -25.76 -6.54 -0.82
N ASN A 338 -25.82 -7.28 0.29
CA ASN A 338 -26.50 -8.55 0.37
C ASN A 338 -27.93 -8.51 -0.18
N ASP A 339 -28.31 -9.55 -0.93
CA ASP A 339 -29.60 -9.71 -1.61
C ASP A 339 -29.94 -8.58 -2.61
N THR A 340 -28.95 -7.84 -3.10
CA THR A 340 -29.14 -6.78 -4.11
C THR A 340 -28.06 -6.82 -5.21
N THR A 341 -28.27 -6.05 -6.27
CA THR A 341 -27.25 -5.79 -7.30
C THR A 341 -26.55 -4.44 -7.12
N ASN A 342 -26.74 -3.78 -5.97
CA ASN A 342 -26.18 -2.47 -5.69
C ASN A 342 -24.78 -2.62 -5.09
N LEU A 343 -23.88 -1.71 -5.48
CA LEU A 343 -22.53 -1.62 -4.92
C LEU A 343 -22.59 -1.26 -3.43
N LEU A 344 -21.77 -1.93 -2.62
CA LEU A 344 -21.59 -1.57 -1.23
C LEU A 344 -20.83 -0.24 -1.13
N THR A 345 -21.40 0.73 -0.42
CA THR A 345 -20.82 2.07 -0.27
C THR A 345 -20.68 2.53 1.17
N SER A 346 -21.16 1.75 2.15
CA SER A 346 -21.06 2.03 3.59
C SER A 346 -19.59 2.09 4.05
N SER A 347 -19.29 2.83 5.11
CA SER A 347 -17.92 2.96 5.61
C SER A 347 -17.32 1.67 6.17
N SER A 348 -18.18 0.75 6.58
CA SER A 348 -17.87 -0.60 7.03
C SER A 348 -19.06 -1.51 6.73
N ALA A 349 -18.83 -2.81 6.82
CA ALA A 349 -19.87 -3.81 6.66
C ALA A 349 -19.50 -5.10 7.38
N SER A 350 -20.50 -5.81 7.89
CA SER A 350 -20.37 -7.14 8.45
C SER A 350 -20.42 -8.23 7.37
N GLY A 351 -19.50 -9.18 7.43
CA GLY A 351 -19.48 -10.38 6.57
C GLY A 351 -20.16 -11.60 7.20
N VAL A 352 -20.66 -11.47 8.42
CA VAL A 352 -21.14 -12.60 9.24
C VAL A 352 -22.64 -12.51 9.48
N TYR A 353 -23.25 -13.63 9.84
CA TYR A 353 -24.66 -13.68 10.21
C TYR A 353 -24.84 -13.28 11.68
N GLY A 354 -26.07 -12.90 12.04
CA GLY A 354 -26.43 -12.53 13.41
C GLY A 354 -27.70 -13.20 13.90
N LEU A 355 -27.78 -13.45 15.21
CA LEU A 355 -28.96 -13.91 15.93
C LEU A 355 -29.17 -13.03 17.17
N ARG A 356 -30.40 -12.57 17.38
CA ARG A 356 -30.82 -12.03 18.68
C ARG A 356 -31.48 -13.12 19.49
N LEU A 357 -31.04 -13.24 20.74
CA LEU A 357 -31.38 -14.35 21.61
C LEU A 357 -32.31 -13.90 22.74
N THR A 358 -33.16 -14.83 23.18
CA THR A 358 -34.01 -14.70 24.36
C THR A 358 -33.91 -15.96 25.24
N GLY A 359 -34.42 -15.86 26.46
CA GLY A 359 -34.32 -16.90 27.49
C GLY A 359 -33.38 -16.53 28.64
N ALA A 360 -33.50 -17.25 29.75
CA ALA A 360 -32.85 -16.91 31.02
C ALA A 360 -31.30 -16.93 30.95
N ALA A 361 -30.73 -17.86 30.19
CA ALA A 361 -29.27 -18.01 30.09
C ALA A 361 -28.59 -16.88 29.29
N THR A 362 -29.34 -16.08 28.51
CA THR A 362 -28.77 -15.03 27.64
C THR A 362 -27.97 -13.97 28.40
N THR A 363 -28.31 -13.70 29.66
CA THR A 363 -27.62 -12.68 30.47
C THR A 363 -26.42 -13.22 31.25
N THR A 364 -26.27 -14.55 31.34
CA THR A 364 -25.27 -15.19 32.24
C THR A 364 -24.31 -16.12 31.51
N MET A 365 -24.64 -16.56 30.29
CA MET A 365 -23.80 -17.47 29.53
C MET A 365 -22.49 -16.81 29.09
N ASN A 366 -21.40 -17.58 29.15
CA ASN A 366 -20.09 -17.19 28.61
C ASN A 366 -19.79 -18.04 27.38
N VAL A 367 -19.90 -17.45 26.19
CA VAL A 367 -19.77 -18.17 24.92
C VAL A 367 -18.32 -18.59 24.67
N GLN A 368 -18.14 -19.75 24.05
CA GLN A 368 -16.83 -20.16 23.55
C GLN A 368 -16.68 -19.66 22.11
N VAL A 369 -15.77 -18.71 21.86
CA VAL A 369 -15.42 -18.27 20.50
C VAL A 369 -14.95 -19.46 19.66
N ASN A 370 -15.33 -19.50 18.38
CA ASN A 370 -15.17 -20.63 17.46
C ASN A 370 -15.91 -21.93 17.87
N GLY A 371 -16.60 -21.92 19.02
CA GLY A 371 -17.51 -22.99 19.43
C GLY A 371 -18.75 -23.08 18.54
N ASP A 372 -19.39 -24.23 18.55
CA ASP A 372 -20.51 -24.50 17.66
C ASP A 372 -21.82 -23.92 18.23
N ILE A 373 -22.66 -23.40 17.34
CA ILE A 373 -24.08 -23.14 17.58
C ILE A 373 -24.90 -24.03 16.68
N THR A 374 -25.98 -24.59 17.21
CA THR A 374 -26.85 -25.48 16.45
C THR A 374 -28.33 -25.18 16.64
N GLN A 375 -29.13 -25.41 15.61
CA GLN A 375 -30.59 -25.31 15.63
C GLN A 375 -31.21 -26.49 14.87
N VAL A 376 -32.17 -27.19 15.49
CA VAL A 376 -32.98 -28.18 14.75
C VAL A 376 -34.05 -27.43 13.96
N ILE A 377 -33.92 -27.38 12.64
CA ILE A 377 -34.81 -26.59 11.74
C ILE A 377 -35.93 -27.44 11.12
N GLY A 378 -35.94 -28.75 11.39
CA GLY A 378 -36.93 -29.71 10.92
C GLY A 378 -36.46 -31.14 11.16
N VAL A 379 -37.32 -32.12 10.87
CA VAL A 379 -36.95 -33.55 10.99
C VAL A 379 -35.66 -33.85 10.23
N GLY A 380 -34.63 -34.33 10.94
CA GLY A 380 -33.34 -34.69 10.36
C GLY A 380 -32.55 -33.53 9.76
N SER A 381 -32.90 -32.27 10.06
CA SER A 381 -32.25 -31.08 9.52
C SER A 381 -31.78 -30.17 10.66
N THR A 382 -30.47 -29.98 10.77
CA THR A 382 -29.84 -29.11 11.77
C THR A 382 -29.00 -28.04 11.07
N ALA A 383 -29.21 -26.77 11.44
CA ALA A 383 -28.32 -25.67 11.11
C ALA A 383 -27.16 -25.60 12.10
N VAL A 384 -25.96 -25.35 11.60
CA VAL A 384 -24.72 -25.31 12.40
C VAL A 384 -23.91 -24.09 11.97
N GLY A 385 -23.37 -23.35 12.93
CA GLY A 385 -22.44 -22.26 12.68
C GLY A 385 -21.40 -22.16 13.79
N LYS A 386 -20.43 -21.29 13.61
CA LYS A 386 -19.36 -21.04 14.58
C LYS A 386 -19.45 -19.63 15.15
N ILE A 387 -19.31 -19.53 16.46
CA ILE A 387 -19.49 -18.27 17.20
C ILE A 387 -18.32 -17.33 16.90
N ILE A 388 -18.64 -16.11 16.48
CA ILE A 388 -17.67 -15.00 16.34
C ILE A 388 -17.66 -14.16 17.61
N SER A 389 -18.83 -13.73 18.07
CA SER A 389 -18.96 -12.88 19.26
C SER A 389 -20.36 -12.94 19.83
N TYR A 390 -20.50 -12.58 21.10
CA TYR A 390 -21.78 -12.43 21.77
C TYR A 390 -21.74 -11.26 22.76
N ASP A 391 -22.75 -10.40 22.70
CA ASP A 391 -22.95 -9.35 23.68
C ASP A 391 -24.13 -9.69 24.60
N PRO A 392 -23.90 -9.97 25.91
CA PRO A 392 -24.97 -10.31 26.85
C PRO A 392 -25.90 -9.13 27.17
N ILE A 393 -25.51 -7.88 26.88
CA ILE A 393 -26.34 -6.70 27.12
C ILE A 393 -27.39 -6.58 26.01
N SER A 394 -26.95 -6.49 24.75
CA SER A 394 -27.85 -6.40 23.60
C SER A 394 -28.47 -7.75 23.19
N LYS A 395 -27.96 -8.86 23.76
CA LYS A 395 -28.33 -10.26 23.47
C LYS A 395 -28.13 -10.64 22.00
N PHE A 396 -27.13 -10.03 21.37
CA PHE A 396 -26.82 -10.24 19.96
C PHE A 396 -25.59 -11.12 19.81
N MET A 397 -25.73 -12.19 19.03
CA MET A 397 -24.69 -13.14 18.70
C MET A 397 -24.35 -13.01 17.22
N ARG A 398 -23.07 -12.97 16.90
CA ARG A 398 -22.58 -13.08 15.52
C ARG A 398 -21.95 -14.43 15.30
N TYR A 399 -22.17 -14.99 14.11
CA TYR A 399 -21.68 -16.30 13.74
C TYR A 399 -21.36 -16.37 12.25
N TRP A 400 -20.46 -17.27 11.90
CA TRP A 400 -20.15 -17.59 10.51
C TRP A 400 -20.56 -19.02 10.20
N GLN A 401 -20.77 -19.27 8.90
CA GLN A 401 -21.09 -20.57 8.35
C GLN A 401 -20.32 -20.69 7.05
N ASP A 402 -19.44 -21.67 7.00
CA ASP A 402 -18.67 -22.01 5.83
C ASP A 402 -18.91 -23.46 5.40
N ARG A 403 -18.14 -23.89 4.41
CA ARG A 403 -18.19 -25.25 3.92
C ARG A 403 -17.74 -26.28 4.96
N SER A 404 -16.83 -25.96 5.89
CA SER A 404 -16.25 -26.91 6.84
C SER A 404 -17.29 -27.63 7.71
N VAL A 405 -18.41 -26.98 8.04
CA VAL A 405 -19.51 -27.60 8.81
C VAL A 405 -20.39 -28.54 7.98
N SER A 406 -20.15 -28.64 6.66
CA SER A 406 -20.94 -29.42 5.70
C SER A 406 -20.09 -30.24 4.71
N THR A 407 -18.77 -30.23 4.86
CA THR A 407 -17.82 -31.05 4.08
C THR A 407 -17.02 -31.96 5.00
N ASN A 408 -16.30 -32.92 4.42
CA ASN A 408 -15.36 -33.70 5.23
C ASN A 408 -14.27 -32.79 5.79
N ASN A 409 -13.84 -33.06 7.02
CA ASN A 409 -12.67 -32.38 7.60
C ASN A 409 -11.37 -32.83 6.91
N SER A 410 -10.24 -32.20 7.26
CA SER A 410 -8.92 -32.52 6.70
C SER A 410 -8.44 -33.96 6.95
N VAL A 411 -9.05 -34.67 7.90
CA VAL A 411 -8.75 -36.07 8.26
C VAL A 411 -9.72 -37.06 7.58
N GLY A 412 -10.75 -36.55 6.89
CA GLY A 412 -11.73 -37.35 6.14
C GLY A 412 -13.00 -37.71 6.92
N ASP A 413 -13.19 -37.18 8.13
CA ASP A 413 -14.41 -37.41 8.90
C ASP A 413 -15.60 -36.69 8.27
N LYS A 414 -16.76 -37.33 8.32
CA LYS A 414 -18.01 -36.80 7.78
C LYS A 414 -18.59 -35.73 8.72
N PRO A 415 -19.25 -34.69 8.19
CA PRO A 415 -19.90 -33.68 9.01
C PRO A 415 -21.01 -34.30 9.87
N THR A 416 -21.06 -33.91 11.15
CA THR A 416 -21.98 -34.46 12.17
C THR A 416 -23.46 -34.37 11.76
N PHE A 417 -23.83 -33.30 11.05
CA PHE A 417 -25.22 -33.00 10.66
C PHE A 417 -25.48 -33.16 9.16
N GLY A 418 -24.59 -33.88 8.45
CA GLY A 418 -24.72 -34.19 7.04
C GLY A 418 -24.13 -33.13 6.11
N TYR A 419 -24.19 -33.39 4.80
CA TYR A 419 -23.51 -32.60 3.75
C TYR A 419 -24.29 -31.38 3.25
N ARG A 420 -25.42 -31.04 3.89
CA ARG A 420 -26.24 -29.88 3.50
C ARG A 420 -26.00 -28.75 4.49
N LEU A 421 -25.49 -27.62 4.00
CA LEU A 421 -25.38 -26.41 4.80
C LEU A 421 -26.77 -25.79 5.02
N ASN A 422 -27.31 -26.00 6.22
CA ASN A 422 -28.61 -25.46 6.63
C ASN A 422 -28.46 -24.09 7.29
N ARG A 423 -29.34 -23.14 6.95
CA ARG A 423 -29.40 -21.82 7.61
C ARG A 423 -30.27 -21.87 8.86
N PHE A 424 -29.92 -21.05 9.85
CA PHE A 424 -30.79 -20.78 10.99
C PHE A 424 -32.09 -20.12 10.52
N THR A 425 -33.19 -20.34 11.22
CA THR A 425 -34.52 -19.84 10.82
C THR A 425 -35.38 -19.48 12.02
N SER A 426 -36.15 -18.41 11.90
CA SER A 426 -37.22 -18.06 12.85
C SER A 426 -38.49 -18.90 12.65
N GLU A 427 -38.59 -19.62 11.52
CA GLU A 427 -39.76 -20.39 11.10
C GLU A 427 -39.32 -21.82 10.79
N PRO A 428 -39.04 -22.64 11.82
CA PRO A 428 -38.64 -24.02 11.63
C PRO A 428 -39.79 -24.85 11.03
N ASN A 429 -39.44 -25.85 10.22
CA ASN A 429 -40.40 -26.83 9.70
C ASN A 429 -40.87 -27.79 10.80
N ILE A 430 -41.82 -28.66 10.47
CA ILE A 430 -42.30 -29.72 11.37
C ILE A 430 -41.10 -30.48 11.97
N GLY A 431 -41.11 -30.65 13.29
CA GLY A 431 -40.05 -31.31 14.05
C GLY A 431 -38.83 -30.42 14.37
N GLY A 432 -38.84 -29.14 13.97
CA GLY A 432 -37.84 -28.15 14.36
C GLY A 432 -38.30 -27.25 15.51
N SER A 433 -37.40 -26.39 15.97
CA SER A 433 -37.62 -25.44 17.07
C SER A 433 -36.82 -24.15 16.85
N THR A 434 -37.30 -23.05 17.44
CA THR A 434 -36.57 -21.77 17.60
C THR A 434 -35.47 -21.86 18.66
N ASN A 435 -35.43 -22.94 19.43
CA ASN A 435 -34.34 -23.23 20.37
C ASN A 435 -33.03 -23.44 19.63
N ILE A 436 -31.99 -22.81 20.14
CA ILE A 436 -30.61 -22.99 19.73
C ILE A 436 -29.78 -23.53 20.89
N ILE A 437 -28.84 -24.40 20.57
CA ILE A 437 -27.84 -24.90 21.51
C ILE A 437 -26.55 -24.16 21.23
N VAL A 438 -26.02 -23.49 22.25
CA VAL A 438 -24.82 -22.66 22.16
C VAL A 438 -23.71 -23.30 22.98
N THR A 439 -22.54 -23.45 22.39
CA THR A 439 -21.34 -23.89 23.11
C THR A 439 -20.81 -22.77 24.00
N THR A 440 -20.68 -23.05 25.29
CA THR A 440 -20.14 -22.15 26.31
C THR A 440 -18.81 -22.67 26.83
N THR A 441 -18.05 -21.84 27.52
CA THR A 441 -16.78 -22.25 28.13
C THR A 441 -16.92 -23.36 29.19
N SER A 442 -18.15 -23.65 29.64
CA SER A 442 -18.47 -24.64 30.66
C SER A 442 -19.39 -25.77 30.17
N GLY A 443 -19.68 -25.85 28.88
CA GLY A 443 -20.56 -26.88 28.31
C GLY A 443 -21.46 -26.32 27.21
N THR A 444 -22.77 -26.54 27.33
CA THR A 444 -23.76 -26.06 26.36
C THR A 444 -24.95 -25.44 27.07
N GLU A 445 -25.46 -24.34 26.52
CA GLU A 445 -26.69 -23.70 26.99
C GLU A 445 -27.76 -23.75 25.90
N THR A 446 -29.03 -23.88 26.31
CA THR A 446 -30.17 -23.79 25.39
C THR A 446 -30.86 -22.45 25.56
N VAL A 447 -30.92 -21.68 24.49
CA VAL A 447 -31.61 -20.38 24.42
C VAL A 447 -32.51 -20.37 23.18
N GLU A 448 -33.28 -19.31 22.96
CA GLU A 448 -34.22 -19.22 21.85
C GLU A 448 -33.92 -18.00 20.97
N ILE A 449 -34.21 -18.09 19.67
CA ILE A 449 -34.21 -16.92 18.78
C ILE A 449 -35.35 -15.98 19.18
N ASP A 450 -35.07 -14.69 19.36
CA ASP A 450 -36.09 -13.66 19.60
C ASP A 450 -36.84 -13.34 18.29
N THR A 451 -37.74 -14.24 17.90
CA THR A 451 -38.50 -14.16 16.64
C THR A 451 -39.44 -12.96 16.56
N SER A 452 -39.69 -12.29 17.69
CA SER A 452 -40.52 -11.09 17.77
C SER A 452 -39.77 -9.82 17.36
N PHE A 453 -38.43 -9.85 17.37
CA PHE A 453 -37.62 -8.66 17.17
C PHE A 453 -37.29 -8.40 15.70
N THR A 454 -37.53 -7.16 15.26
CA THR A 454 -37.09 -6.62 13.97
C THR A 454 -36.59 -5.20 14.19
N GLY A 455 -35.37 -4.90 13.77
CA GLY A 455 -34.76 -3.58 13.96
C GLY A 455 -33.23 -3.57 13.89
N LEU A 456 -32.65 -2.37 13.91
CA LEU A 456 -31.20 -2.12 13.86
C LEU A 456 -30.58 -1.87 15.25
N SER A 457 -31.40 -1.62 16.25
CA SER A 457 -30.95 -1.30 17.61
C SER A 457 -31.97 -1.68 18.67
N THR A 458 -31.53 -1.71 19.92
CA THR A 458 -32.38 -1.87 21.10
C THR A 458 -32.03 -0.82 22.14
N THR A 459 -33.03 -0.35 22.89
CA THR A 459 -32.80 0.60 23.99
C THR A 459 -32.92 -0.13 25.32
N ILE A 460 -31.87 -0.05 26.14
CA ILE A 460 -31.80 -0.66 27.47
C ILE A 460 -31.28 0.41 28.43
N ASN A 461 -31.98 0.65 29.54
CA ASN A 461 -31.62 1.65 30.55
C ASN A 461 -31.32 3.05 29.96
N SER A 462 -32.11 3.49 28.98
CA SER A 462 -31.95 4.77 28.25
C SER A 462 -30.67 4.87 27.39
N GLN A 463 -29.95 3.77 27.19
CA GLN A 463 -28.84 3.68 26.23
C GLN A 463 -29.27 2.87 25.00
N THR A 464 -28.94 3.36 23.81
CA THR A 464 -29.20 2.65 22.54
C THR A 464 -27.99 1.80 22.18
N TYR A 465 -28.22 0.52 21.91
CA TYR A 465 -27.23 -0.44 21.42
C TYR A 465 -27.58 -0.81 19.98
N TYR A 466 -26.67 -0.51 19.05
CA TYR A 466 -26.81 -0.88 17.64
C TYR A 466 -26.24 -2.27 17.40
N PHE A 467 -26.80 -2.99 16.43
CA PHE A 467 -26.32 -4.32 16.05
C PHE A 467 -25.33 -4.29 14.87
N GLY A 468 -25.25 -3.18 14.15
CA GLY A 468 -24.50 -3.06 12.89
C GLY A 468 -25.17 -3.76 11.71
N GLN A 469 -26.25 -4.52 11.94
CA GLN A 469 -26.98 -5.26 10.90
C GLN A 469 -28.48 -5.17 11.15
N GLN A 470 -29.28 -5.17 10.09
CA GLN A 470 -30.75 -5.20 10.20
C GLN A 470 -31.19 -6.59 10.65
N LEU A 471 -31.85 -6.67 11.81
CA LEU A 471 -32.53 -7.89 12.21
C LEU A 471 -33.96 -7.95 11.67
N THR A 472 -34.35 -9.14 11.22
CA THR A 472 -35.73 -9.50 10.87
C THR A 472 -36.08 -10.80 11.57
N LYS A 473 -37.11 -10.79 12.43
CA LYS A 473 -37.50 -11.93 13.27
C LYS A 473 -36.31 -12.56 14.04
N GLY A 474 -35.43 -11.72 14.56
CA GLY A 474 -34.27 -12.14 15.34
C GLY A 474 -33.07 -12.65 14.53
N LEU A 475 -33.11 -12.64 13.19
CA LEU A 475 -31.96 -13.01 12.34
C LEU A 475 -31.42 -11.80 11.59
N ALA A 476 -30.10 -11.76 11.38
CA ALA A 476 -29.41 -10.82 10.51
C ALA A 476 -28.59 -11.56 9.45
N ASN A 477 -28.66 -11.09 8.21
CA ASN A 477 -27.77 -11.51 7.13
C ASN A 477 -26.48 -10.65 7.15
N PRO A 478 -25.36 -11.15 6.59
CA PRO A 478 -24.22 -10.33 6.21
C PRO A 478 -24.68 -9.13 5.40
N GLU A 479 -23.98 -8.00 5.53
CA GLU A 479 -24.25 -6.81 4.71
C GLU A 479 -23.55 -6.91 3.35
N ILE A 480 -22.47 -7.68 3.28
CA ILE A 480 -21.72 -7.98 2.06
C ILE A 480 -22.34 -9.20 1.39
N GLU A 481 -22.71 -9.07 0.12
CA GLU A 481 -23.15 -10.22 -0.67
C GLU A 481 -21.99 -11.19 -0.87
N LYS A 482 -22.15 -12.42 -0.37
CA LYS A 482 -21.12 -13.46 -0.51
C LYS A 482 -20.85 -13.74 -1.99
N TYR A 483 -19.57 -13.98 -2.32
CA TYR A 483 -19.11 -14.27 -3.68
C TYR A 483 -19.33 -13.14 -4.70
N SER A 484 -19.56 -11.90 -4.24
CA SER A 484 -19.71 -10.73 -5.09
C SER A 484 -18.46 -9.86 -5.10
N GLY A 485 -18.17 -9.18 -6.22
CA GLY A 485 -16.95 -8.39 -6.37
C GLY A 485 -15.74 -9.22 -6.79
N GLU A 486 -14.54 -8.67 -6.61
CA GLU A 486 -13.25 -9.24 -6.99
C GLU A 486 -12.29 -9.12 -5.79
N ILE A 487 -11.79 -10.25 -5.30
CA ILE A 487 -10.67 -10.27 -4.35
C ILE A 487 -9.39 -10.01 -5.14
N ILE A 488 -8.69 -8.92 -4.81
CA ILE A 488 -7.51 -8.46 -5.54
C ILE A 488 -6.22 -8.53 -4.72
N TYR A 489 -6.32 -8.85 -3.42
CA TYR A 489 -5.18 -9.00 -2.53
C TYR A 489 -5.56 -9.90 -1.35
N ILE A 490 -4.65 -10.78 -0.95
CA ILE A 490 -4.76 -11.62 0.25
C ILE A 490 -3.40 -11.64 0.96
N ASP A 491 -3.45 -11.50 2.27
CA ASP A 491 -2.35 -11.68 3.21
C ASP A 491 -2.80 -12.65 4.31
N ASN A 492 -2.12 -13.79 4.40
CA ASN A 492 -2.24 -14.71 5.53
C ASN A 492 -1.18 -14.32 6.55
N ARG A 493 -1.57 -14.23 7.82
CA ARG A 493 -0.68 -13.82 8.91
C ARG A 493 -0.98 -14.59 10.19
N PRO A 494 -0.09 -14.55 11.20
CA PRO A 494 -0.40 -15.06 12.53
C PRO A 494 -1.70 -14.44 13.08
N GLU A 495 -2.44 -15.22 13.86
CA GLU A 495 -3.71 -14.82 14.46
C GLU A 495 -3.57 -13.56 15.31
N VAL A 496 -4.45 -12.59 15.05
CA VAL A 496 -4.56 -11.35 15.81
C VAL A 496 -5.87 -11.36 16.58
N THR A 497 -5.80 -11.36 17.92
CA THR A 497 -6.98 -11.23 18.78
C THR A 497 -7.37 -9.76 18.91
N ARG A 498 -8.65 -9.43 18.71
CA ARG A 498 -9.15 -8.05 18.82
C ARG A 498 -9.67 -7.74 20.22
N ALA A 499 -9.25 -6.60 20.77
CA ALA A 499 -9.79 -6.04 22.01
C ALA A 499 -10.53 -4.71 21.76
N LEU A 500 -11.44 -4.34 22.68
CA LEU A 500 -12.30 -3.16 22.51
C LEU A 500 -11.53 -1.83 22.33
N ASN A 501 -10.44 -1.66 23.07
CA ASN A 501 -9.61 -0.44 23.02
C ASN A 501 -8.43 -0.56 22.04
N GLN A 502 -8.39 -1.64 21.25
CA GLN A 502 -7.33 -1.87 20.29
C GLN A 502 -7.65 -1.11 18.99
N ARG A 503 -6.59 -0.55 18.41
CA ARG A 503 -6.61 -0.01 17.05
C ARG A 503 -5.66 -0.85 16.22
N GLU A 504 -6.14 -1.34 15.10
CA GLU A 504 -5.32 -2.07 14.14
C GLU A 504 -5.10 -1.18 12.91
N ASP A 505 -3.85 -0.74 12.71
CA ASP A 505 -3.41 -0.02 11.52
C ASP A 505 -2.83 -1.02 10.51
N ILE A 506 -3.46 -1.11 9.34
CA ILE A 506 -3.08 -2.00 8.25
C ILE A 506 -2.54 -1.14 7.11
N LYS A 507 -1.31 -1.44 6.68
CA LYS A 507 -0.66 -0.81 5.52
C LYS A 507 -0.31 -1.90 4.52
N ILE A 508 -0.92 -1.86 3.34
CA ILE A 508 -0.70 -2.81 2.25
C ILE A 508 0.03 -2.07 1.12
N ILE A 509 1.10 -2.65 0.60
CA ILE A 509 1.85 -2.06 -0.51
C ILE A 509 1.64 -2.94 -1.75
N VAL A 510 1.15 -2.33 -2.81
CA VAL A 510 0.96 -2.97 -4.12
C VAL A 510 2.01 -2.41 -5.07
N GLU A 511 2.82 -3.29 -5.65
CA GLU A 511 3.81 -2.97 -6.67
C GLU A 511 3.31 -3.38 -8.05
N PHE A 512 3.56 -2.51 -9.04
CA PHE A 512 3.16 -2.71 -10.45
C PHE A 512 4.37 -2.87 -11.37
#